data_AF-A0A958WBA9-F1
#
_entry.id   AF-A0A958WBA9-F1
#
_cell.length_a   1.000
_cell.length_b   1.000
_cell.length_c   1.000
_cell.angle_alpha   90.00
_cell.angle_beta   90.00
_cell.angle_gamma   90.00
#
_symmetry.space_group_name_H-M   'P 1'
#
loop_
_entity.id
_entity.type
_entity.pdbx_description
1 polymer ?
#
loop_
_entity_poly.entity_id
_entity_poly.type
_entity_poly.pdbx_seq_one_letter_code
_entity_poly.pdbx_strand_id
1 'polypeptide(L)'
;MLLNIGLLIVGLFVLIVGGDFLVRGASSIALRANISPLVVGLTIVAFGTSAPELLISINAAVSGSPDLAMGNVVGSNICNLALVLGITVLIGPVKVQADSIRIDWPVTMLSAVLLFWWAHDGNLTKGEGIYFIVFLVAYTVFVIGKSRSENRKRISIEDELEVPDGPSPSLLKDLLFLALGGVGLFYGSEWFVGGARELATFLGVSQRVIGITVLALGTSLPELVTAIVASFKRETDLALGNLMGSNIFNILSILGITSLIKPISVSETILNVDIFWMLGITLIILPMMLIQKKLGRAEGIILLLIYVYYTYTVIS
;
A
#
# COMPACT_ATOMS: atom_id res chain seq x y z
N MET A 1 -3.10 -17.48 -25.63
CA MET A 1 -1.78 -17.77 -25.05
C MET A 1 -0.73 -16.71 -25.39
N LEU A 2 -0.34 -16.50 -26.65
CA LEU A 2 0.64 -15.46 -27.02
C LEU A 2 0.22 -14.04 -26.60
N LEU A 3 -1.06 -13.68 -26.80
CA LEU A 3 -1.61 -12.41 -26.34
C LEU A 3 -1.46 -12.23 -24.81
N ASN A 4 -1.75 -13.27 -24.04
CA ASN A 4 -1.71 -13.23 -22.56
C ASN A 4 -0.27 -13.12 -22.04
N ILE A 5 0.67 -13.81 -22.69
CA ILE A 5 2.11 -13.65 -22.41
C ILE A 5 2.56 -12.23 -22.77
N GLY A 6 2.07 -11.69 -23.89
CA GLY A 6 2.30 -10.29 -24.26
C GLY A 6 1.77 -9.31 -23.21
N LEU A 7 0.55 -9.51 -22.71
CA LEU A 7 -0.06 -8.71 -21.65
C LEU A 7 0.75 -8.78 -20.34
N LEU A 8 1.27 -9.94 -19.96
CA LEU A 8 2.17 -10.07 -18.81
C LEU A 8 3.45 -9.25 -18.97
N ILE A 9 4.13 -9.39 -20.11
CA ILE A 9 5.41 -8.72 -20.35
C ILE A 9 5.22 -7.20 -20.43
N VAL A 10 4.23 -6.76 -21.21
CA VAL A 10 3.92 -5.33 -21.37
C VAL A 10 3.42 -4.74 -20.06
N GLY A 11 2.53 -5.45 -19.35
CA GLY A 11 2.03 -5.03 -18.04
C GLY A 11 3.15 -4.85 -17.02
N LEU A 12 4.06 -5.81 -16.91
CA LEU A 12 5.23 -5.72 -16.03
C LEU A 12 6.15 -4.56 -16.41
N PHE A 13 6.43 -4.38 -17.71
CA PHE A 13 7.24 -3.27 -18.19
C PHE A 13 6.61 -1.92 -17.82
N VAL A 14 5.30 -1.77 -18.04
CA VAL A 14 4.55 -0.55 -17.75
C VAL A 14 4.48 -0.29 -16.24
N LEU A 15 4.33 -1.34 -15.42
CA LEU A 15 4.43 -1.23 -13.95
C LEU A 15 5.78 -0.67 -13.52
N ILE A 16 6.89 -1.20 -14.05
CA ILE A 16 8.24 -0.76 -13.69
C ILE A 16 8.46 0.72 -14.08
N VAL A 17 8.08 1.10 -15.30
CA VAL A 17 8.19 2.49 -15.77
C VAL A 17 7.25 3.42 -15.00
N GLY A 18 6.04 2.97 -14.71
CA GLY A 18 5.05 3.71 -13.91
C GLY A 18 5.55 3.97 -12.50
N GLY A 19 6.10 2.96 -11.83
CA GLY A 19 6.74 3.09 -10.52
C GLY A 19 7.92 4.06 -10.54
N ASP A 20 8.76 4.03 -11.58
CA ASP A 20 9.87 4.98 -11.73
C ASP A 20 9.39 6.43 -11.82
N PHE A 21 8.36 6.69 -12.63
CA PHE A 21 7.76 8.02 -12.77
C PHE A 21 7.08 8.48 -11.49
N LEU A 22 6.33 7.59 -10.83
CA LEU A 22 5.65 7.91 -9.57
C LEU A 22 6.67 8.30 -8.49
N VAL A 23 7.74 7.51 -8.30
CA VAL A 23 8.81 7.80 -7.33
C VAL A 23 9.51 9.13 -7.65
N ARG A 24 9.81 9.42 -8.92
CA ARG A 24 10.43 10.70 -9.31
C ARG A 24 9.54 11.90 -9.02
N GLY A 25 8.27 11.83 -9.43
CA GLY A 25 7.30 12.89 -9.19
C GLY A 25 7.09 13.14 -7.70
N ALA A 26 6.95 12.06 -6.93
CA ALA A 26 6.78 12.08 -5.48
C ALA A 26 7.97 12.71 -4.75
N SER A 27 9.20 12.23 -5.01
CA SER A 27 10.41 12.78 -4.36
C SER A 27 10.57 14.28 -4.66
N SER A 28 10.33 14.72 -5.90
CA SER A 28 10.43 16.16 -6.25
C SER A 28 9.34 17.00 -5.56
N ILE A 29 8.12 16.48 -5.45
CA ILE A 29 7.03 17.16 -4.73
C ILE A 29 7.31 17.24 -3.24
N ALA A 30 7.92 16.21 -2.63
CA ALA A 30 8.34 16.25 -1.23
C ALA A 30 9.26 17.45 -0.96
N LEU A 31 10.29 17.60 -1.80
CA LEU A 31 11.24 18.72 -1.73
C LEU A 31 10.54 20.08 -1.89
N ARG A 32 9.66 20.24 -2.89
CA ARG A 32 8.94 21.52 -3.09
C ARG A 32 8.00 21.87 -1.95
N ALA A 33 7.27 20.88 -1.44
CA ALA A 33 6.26 21.09 -0.42
C ALA A 33 6.86 21.19 0.99
N ASN A 34 8.19 21.12 1.12
CA ASN A 34 8.94 21.11 2.38
C ASN A 34 8.39 20.05 3.35
N ILE A 35 8.09 18.85 2.84
CA ILE A 35 7.66 17.69 3.61
C ILE A 35 8.63 16.53 3.40
N SER A 36 8.69 15.62 4.36
CA SER A 36 9.60 14.48 4.24
C SER A 36 9.14 13.52 3.13
N PRO A 37 10.07 12.83 2.45
CA PRO A 37 9.72 11.76 1.49
C PRO A 37 8.81 10.70 2.10
N LEU A 38 8.99 10.38 3.39
CA LEU A 38 8.11 9.49 4.16
C LEU A 38 6.64 9.96 4.09
N VAL A 39 6.35 11.25 4.32
CA VAL A 39 4.97 11.78 4.30
C VAL A 39 4.36 11.76 2.90
N VAL A 40 5.15 12.01 1.86
CA VAL A 40 4.66 11.85 0.48
C VAL A 40 4.36 10.38 0.16
N GLY A 41 5.21 9.47 0.62
CA GLY A 41 4.98 8.03 0.59
C GLY A 41 3.65 7.66 1.26
N LEU A 42 3.47 8.13 2.50
CA LEU A 42 2.29 7.88 3.32
C LEU A 42 0.98 8.42 2.72
N THR A 43 1.04 9.39 1.80
CA THR A 43 -0.14 10.12 1.32
C THR A 43 -0.33 9.99 -0.19
N ILE A 44 0.42 10.75 -0.99
CA ILE A 44 0.22 10.85 -2.43
C ILE A 44 0.54 9.53 -3.13
N VAL A 45 1.65 8.89 -2.75
CA VAL A 45 2.08 7.63 -3.37
C VAL A 45 1.13 6.52 -2.97
N ALA A 46 0.88 6.35 -1.66
CA ALA A 46 -0.07 5.36 -1.15
C ALA A 46 -1.47 5.50 -1.78
N PHE A 47 -2.02 6.71 -1.87
CA PHE A 47 -3.30 6.93 -2.53
C PHE A 47 -3.26 6.58 -4.02
N GLY A 48 -2.17 6.93 -4.71
CA GLY A 48 -2.00 6.65 -6.14
C GLY A 48 -1.86 5.16 -6.44
N THR A 49 -1.10 4.42 -5.63
CA THR A 49 -0.91 2.97 -5.80
C THR A 49 -2.15 2.19 -5.42
N SER A 50 -2.92 2.64 -4.42
CA SER A 50 -4.14 1.97 -3.94
C SER A 50 -5.44 2.40 -4.65
N ALA A 51 -5.35 3.26 -5.67
CA ALA A 51 -6.49 3.64 -6.50
C ALA A 51 -7.12 2.46 -7.28
N PRO A 52 -6.36 1.49 -7.84
CA PRO A 52 -6.91 0.28 -8.43
C PRO A 52 -7.77 -0.51 -7.44
N GLU A 53 -7.29 -0.70 -6.20
CA GLU A 53 -8.02 -1.37 -5.13
C GLU A 53 -9.33 -0.66 -4.82
N LEU A 54 -9.32 0.68 -4.77
CA LEU A 54 -10.53 1.45 -4.53
C LEU A 54 -11.58 1.18 -5.59
N LEU A 55 -11.18 1.21 -6.87
CA LEU A 55 -12.09 0.97 -7.99
C LEU A 55 -12.61 -0.47 -7.98
N ILE A 56 -11.76 -1.45 -7.70
CA ILE A 56 -12.17 -2.86 -7.61
C ILE A 56 -13.13 -3.08 -6.45
N SER A 57 -12.86 -2.53 -5.28
CA SER A 57 -13.73 -2.64 -4.10
C SER A 57 -15.09 -1.96 -4.31
N ILE A 58 -15.12 -0.77 -4.92
CA ILE A 58 -16.39 -0.11 -5.28
C ILE A 58 -17.18 -0.96 -6.27
N ASN A 59 -16.54 -1.44 -7.34
CA ASN A 59 -17.21 -2.27 -8.35
C ASN A 59 -17.74 -3.57 -7.75
N ALA A 60 -16.97 -4.25 -6.89
CA ALA A 60 -17.39 -5.45 -6.21
C ALA A 60 -18.63 -5.20 -5.33
N ALA A 61 -18.60 -4.14 -4.53
CA ALA A 61 -19.74 -3.77 -3.68
C ALA A 61 -20.99 -3.47 -4.53
N VAL A 62 -20.88 -2.59 -5.53
CA VAL A 62 -22.01 -2.20 -6.38
C VAL A 62 -22.58 -3.39 -7.16
N SER A 63 -21.72 -4.30 -7.63
CA SER A 63 -22.10 -5.51 -8.38
C SER A 63 -22.74 -6.61 -7.53
N GLY A 64 -22.84 -6.43 -6.21
CA GLY A 64 -23.52 -7.37 -5.31
C GLY A 64 -22.61 -8.40 -4.64
N SER A 65 -21.29 -8.19 -4.67
CA SER A 65 -20.29 -9.00 -3.97
C SER A 65 -19.44 -8.14 -3.00
N PRO A 66 -20.07 -7.52 -1.98
CA PRO A 66 -19.37 -6.66 -1.02
C PRO A 66 -18.32 -7.41 -0.17
N ASP A 67 -18.47 -8.70 0.04
CA ASP A 67 -17.49 -9.55 0.72
C ASP A 67 -16.14 -9.56 -0.02
N LEU A 68 -16.15 -9.52 -1.36
CA LEU A 68 -14.94 -9.38 -2.17
C LEU A 68 -14.27 -8.02 -1.97
N ALA A 69 -15.04 -6.96 -1.72
CA ALA A 69 -14.47 -5.64 -1.43
C ALA A 69 -13.69 -5.64 -0.10
N MET A 70 -14.22 -6.34 0.91
CA MET A 70 -13.52 -6.54 2.18
C MET A 70 -12.30 -7.44 2.02
N GLY A 71 -12.45 -8.56 1.32
CA GLY A 71 -11.36 -9.49 1.06
C GLY A 71 -10.20 -8.83 0.30
N ASN A 72 -10.51 -7.96 -0.67
CA ASN A 72 -9.51 -7.16 -1.39
C ASN A 72 -8.71 -6.28 -0.42
N VAL A 73 -9.37 -5.52 0.46
CA VAL A 73 -8.69 -4.62 1.40
C VAL A 73 -7.84 -5.37 2.43
N VAL A 74 -8.41 -6.39 3.09
CA VAL A 74 -7.69 -7.15 4.13
C VAL A 74 -6.54 -7.95 3.51
N GLY A 75 -6.77 -8.57 2.35
CA GLY A 75 -5.75 -9.29 1.60
C GLY A 75 -4.60 -8.40 1.15
N SER A 76 -4.89 -7.21 0.59
CA SER A 76 -3.87 -6.23 0.21
C SER A 76 -3.04 -5.77 1.41
N ASN A 77 -3.65 -5.60 2.59
CA ASN A 77 -2.90 -5.24 3.80
C ASN A 77 -1.94 -6.34 4.25
N ILE A 78 -2.40 -7.59 4.27
CA ILE A 78 -1.56 -8.75 4.58
C ILE A 78 -0.41 -8.86 3.56
N CYS A 79 -0.71 -8.68 2.27
CA CYS A 79 0.27 -8.67 1.19
C CYS A 79 1.31 -7.57 1.39
N ASN A 80 0.89 -6.34 1.64
CA ASN A 80 1.78 -5.20 1.82
C ASN A 80 2.71 -5.36 3.03
N LEU A 81 2.16 -5.79 4.17
CA LEU A 81 2.92 -5.92 5.41
C LEU A 81 3.86 -7.13 5.43
N ALA A 82 3.49 -8.23 4.78
CA ALA A 82 4.28 -9.45 4.79
C ALA A 82 5.11 -9.62 3.51
N LEU A 83 4.47 -9.71 2.34
CA LEU A 83 5.15 -9.94 1.07
C LEU A 83 5.96 -8.72 0.64
N VAL A 84 5.32 -7.56 0.49
CA VAL A 84 5.96 -6.39 -0.11
C VAL A 84 7.06 -5.84 0.78
N LEU A 85 6.78 -5.65 2.07
CA LEU A 85 7.80 -5.27 3.05
C LEU A 85 8.93 -6.30 3.12
N GLY A 86 8.59 -7.61 3.11
CA GLY A 86 9.56 -8.70 3.12
C GLY A 86 10.54 -8.61 1.95
N ILE A 87 10.04 -8.48 0.71
CA ILE A 87 10.87 -8.32 -0.49
C ILE A 87 11.70 -7.03 -0.41
N THR A 88 11.07 -5.93 -0.03
CA THR A 88 11.72 -4.59 0.03
C THR A 88 12.95 -4.62 0.92
N VAL A 89 12.82 -5.23 2.11
CA VAL A 89 13.88 -5.32 3.12
C VAL A 89 14.99 -6.30 2.70
N LEU A 90 14.67 -7.33 1.93
CA LEU A 90 15.68 -8.25 1.38
C LEU A 90 16.59 -7.59 0.35
N ILE A 91 16.02 -6.74 -0.50
CA ILE A 91 16.74 -5.93 -1.50
C ILE A 91 17.66 -4.94 -0.79
N GLY A 92 17.09 -4.14 0.10
CA GLY A 92 17.77 -3.05 0.79
C GLY A 92 17.25 -2.94 2.21
N PRO A 93 18.11 -3.15 3.23
CA PRO A 93 17.68 -3.00 4.62
C PRO A 93 17.13 -1.60 4.89
N VAL A 94 15.96 -1.52 5.52
CA VAL A 94 15.19 -0.28 5.69
C VAL A 94 15.46 0.31 7.06
N LYS A 95 15.94 1.56 7.09
CA LYS A 95 16.13 2.30 8.33
C LYS A 95 14.76 2.73 8.88
N VAL A 96 14.51 2.50 10.16
CA VAL A 96 13.23 2.88 10.78
C VAL A 96 13.34 4.26 11.42
N GLN A 97 12.46 5.18 11.01
CA GLN A 97 12.39 6.51 11.61
C GLN A 97 11.59 6.48 12.91
N ALA A 98 11.85 7.45 13.80
CA ALA A 98 11.13 7.56 15.07
C ALA A 98 9.62 7.74 14.85
N ASP A 99 9.24 8.49 13.81
CA ASP A 99 7.84 8.73 13.46
C ASP A 99 7.13 7.48 12.94
N SER A 100 7.85 6.60 12.23
CA SER A 100 7.30 5.31 11.81
C SER A 100 6.86 4.46 13.01
N ILE A 101 7.59 4.52 14.12
CA ILE A 101 7.25 3.80 15.36
C ILE A 101 6.19 4.54 16.18
N ARG A 102 6.25 5.88 16.25
CA ARG A 102 5.44 6.68 17.18
C ARG A 102 4.10 7.14 16.60
N ILE A 103 3.97 7.17 15.27
CA ILE A 103 2.80 7.70 14.57
C ILE A 103 2.30 6.68 13.55
N ASP A 104 3.12 6.29 12.58
CA ASP A 104 2.61 5.54 11.41
C ASP A 104 2.18 4.12 11.77
N TRP A 105 3.03 3.39 12.51
CA TRP A 105 2.68 2.06 12.99
C TRP A 105 1.47 2.09 13.93
N PRO A 106 1.38 2.98 14.95
CA PRO A 106 0.20 3.09 15.80
C PRO A 106 -1.08 3.38 15.03
N VAL A 107 -1.04 4.25 14.01
CA VAL A 107 -2.22 4.54 13.18
C VAL A 107 -2.59 3.35 12.31
N THR A 108 -1.60 2.64 11.75
CA THR A 108 -1.83 1.38 11.01
C THR A 108 -2.52 0.35 11.92
N MET A 109 -1.97 0.11 13.10
CA MET A 109 -2.57 -0.81 14.08
C MET A 109 -3.96 -0.35 14.53
N LEU A 110 -4.13 0.93 14.84
CA LEU A 110 -5.42 1.48 15.24
C LEU A 110 -6.47 1.34 14.14
N SER A 111 -6.11 1.58 12.88
CA SER A 111 -7.02 1.38 11.75
C SER A 111 -7.46 -0.10 11.62
N ALA A 112 -6.54 -1.05 11.79
CA ALA A 112 -6.85 -2.48 11.80
C ALA A 112 -7.74 -2.89 12.98
N VAL A 113 -7.50 -2.34 14.18
CA VAL A 113 -8.32 -2.60 15.37
C VAL A 113 -9.72 -2.00 15.22
N LEU A 114 -9.83 -0.78 14.70
CA LEU A 114 -11.13 -0.14 14.41
C LEU A 114 -11.91 -0.96 13.39
N LEU A 115 -11.26 -1.46 12.33
CA LEU A 115 -11.89 -2.36 11.38
C LEU A 115 -12.41 -3.63 12.05
N PHE A 116 -11.61 -4.30 12.88
CA PHE A 116 -12.05 -5.48 13.61
C PHE A 116 -13.28 -5.18 14.49
N TRP A 117 -13.23 -4.09 15.25
CA TRP A 117 -14.32 -3.70 16.15
C TRP A 117 -15.63 -3.42 15.39
N TRP A 118 -15.55 -2.66 14.29
CA TRP A 118 -16.71 -2.23 13.53
C TRP A 118 -17.25 -3.27 12.55
N ALA A 119 -16.42 -4.23 12.12
CA ALA A 119 -16.87 -5.32 11.28
C ALA A 119 -17.43 -6.52 12.08
N HIS A 120 -17.32 -6.52 13.42
CA HIS A 120 -17.63 -7.67 14.28
C HIS A 120 -19.07 -8.21 14.11
N ASP A 121 -20.04 -7.34 13.82
CA ASP A 121 -21.44 -7.73 13.58
C ASP A 121 -21.69 -8.26 12.16
N GLY A 122 -20.64 -8.45 11.36
CA GLY A 122 -20.72 -8.93 10.00
C GLY A 122 -21.03 -7.84 8.97
N ASN A 123 -21.17 -6.57 9.36
CA ASN A 123 -21.56 -5.52 8.42
C ASN A 123 -20.85 -4.20 8.68
N LEU A 124 -20.16 -3.68 7.68
CA LEU A 124 -19.67 -2.31 7.71
C LEU A 124 -20.70 -1.39 7.05
N THR A 125 -21.33 -0.53 7.85
CA THR A 125 -22.37 0.39 7.39
C THR A 125 -21.79 1.74 6.94
N LYS A 126 -22.68 2.60 6.44
CA LYS A 126 -22.34 3.97 6.06
C LYS A 126 -21.81 4.78 7.26
N GLY A 127 -22.27 4.48 8.46
CA GLY A 127 -21.86 5.19 9.68
C GLY A 127 -20.37 5.01 9.95
N GLU A 128 -19.90 3.76 10.00
CA GLU A 128 -18.48 3.44 10.17
C GLU A 128 -17.64 3.99 9.01
N GLY A 129 -18.19 4.00 7.78
CA GLY A 129 -17.58 4.64 6.62
C GLY A 129 -17.25 6.13 6.82
N ILE A 130 -18.19 6.90 7.41
CA ILE A 130 -17.95 8.32 7.73
C ILE A 130 -16.79 8.44 8.73
N TYR A 131 -16.78 7.63 9.78
CA TYR A 131 -15.73 7.68 10.80
C TYR A 131 -14.35 7.37 10.22
N PHE A 132 -14.24 6.37 9.34
CA PHE A 132 -13.00 6.06 8.64
C PHE A 132 -12.48 7.24 7.82
N ILE A 133 -13.35 7.91 7.05
CA ILE A 133 -12.95 9.06 6.22
C ILE A 133 -12.56 10.26 7.08
N VAL A 134 -13.31 10.55 8.14
CA VAL A 134 -12.96 11.62 9.08
C VAL A 134 -11.60 11.35 9.71
N PHE A 135 -11.34 10.10 10.11
CA PHE A 135 -10.06 9.73 10.69
C PHE A 135 -8.91 9.84 9.68
N LEU A 136 -9.10 9.39 8.44
CA LEU A 136 -8.13 9.54 7.36
C LEU A 136 -7.75 11.01 7.12
N VAL A 137 -8.75 11.89 7.02
CA VAL A 137 -8.54 13.32 6.81
C VAL A 137 -7.78 13.93 7.99
N ALA A 138 -8.18 13.62 9.22
CA ALA A 138 -7.51 14.10 10.42
C ALA A 138 -6.05 13.65 10.49
N TYR A 139 -5.78 12.36 10.23
CA TYR A 139 -4.43 11.79 10.17
C TYR A 139 -3.57 12.47 9.09
N THR A 140 -4.10 12.60 7.88
CA THR A 140 -3.37 13.19 6.74
C THR A 140 -3.01 14.65 7.02
N VAL A 141 -3.96 15.44 7.52
CA VAL A 141 -3.73 16.85 7.89
C VAL A 141 -2.69 16.96 9.00
N PHE A 142 -2.78 16.10 10.02
CA PHE A 142 -1.83 16.06 11.13
C PHE A 142 -0.40 15.77 10.67
N VAL A 143 -0.20 14.69 9.90
CA VAL A 143 1.13 14.25 9.44
C VAL A 143 1.77 15.29 8.50
N ILE A 144 0.99 15.86 7.57
CA ILE A 144 1.49 16.93 6.68
C ILE A 144 1.85 18.17 7.50
N GLY A 145 1.00 18.59 8.43
CA GLY A 145 1.23 19.77 9.27
C GLY A 145 2.49 19.61 10.15
N LYS A 146 2.65 18.44 10.77
CA LYS A 146 3.83 18.10 11.58
C LYS A 146 5.11 18.13 10.74
N SER A 147 5.11 17.44 9.59
CA SER A 147 6.28 17.36 8.72
C SER A 147 6.73 18.74 8.20
N ARG A 148 5.77 19.60 7.82
CA ARG A 148 6.08 20.99 7.41
C ARG A 148 6.66 21.84 8.53
N SER A 149 6.25 21.59 9.77
CA SER A 149 6.76 22.32 10.95
C SER A 149 8.19 21.89 11.26
N GLU A 150 8.48 20.59 11.22
CA GLU A 150 9.81 20.03 11.50
C GLU A 150 10.82 20.40 10.42
N ASN A 151 10.46 20.29 9.14
CA ASN A 151 11.35 20.70 8.05
C ASN A 151 11.66 22.20 8.07
N ARG A 152 10.68 23.07 8.40
CA ARG A 152 10.94 24.51 8.54
C ARG A 152 11.92 24.81 9.66
N LYS A 153 11.77 24.16 10.81
CA LYS A 153 12.73 24.30 11.92
C LYS A 153 14.13 23.83 11.54
N ARG A 154 14.23 22.76 10.74
CA ARG A 154 15.51 22.23 10.28
C ARG A 154 16.21 23.17 9.30
N ILE A 155 15.47 23.71 8.32
CA ILE A 155 16.00 24.70 7.36
C ILE A 155 16.48 25.96 8.09
N SER A 156 15.73 26.47 9.07
CA SER A 156 16.15 27.64 9.86
C SER A 156 17.39 27.42 10.74
N ILE A 157 17.85 26.17 10.90
CA ILE A 157 19.05 25.81 11.66
C ILE A 157 20.23 25.48 10.72
N GLU A 158 19.94 25.04 9.48
CA GLU A 158 20.94 24.60 8.48
C GLU A 158 21.28 25.68 7.42
N ASP A 159 20.89 26.95 7.61
CA ASP A 159 21.14 28.11 6.71
C ASP A 159 22.64 28.44 6.43
N GLU A 160 23.60 27.57 6.76
CA GLU A 160 25.04 27.71 6.48
C GLU A 160 25.63 26.68 5.49
N LEU A 161 24.85 25.74 4.95
CA LEU A 161 25.36 24.74 4.01
C LEU A 161 24.52 24.65 2.72
N GLU A 162 25.16 24.90 1.58
CA GLU A 162 24.57 24.73 0.24
C GLU A 162 24.02 23.29 0.07
N VAL A 163 22.71 23.17 -0.14
CA VAL A 163 22.04 21.89 -0.39
C VAL A 163 22.18 21.52 -1.88
N PRO A 164 22.79 20.38 -2.25
CA PRO A 164 23.20 20.14 -3.64
C PRO A 164 22.10 19.81 -4.65
N ASP A 165 20.86 19.52 -4.26
CA ASP A 165 19.82 19.14 -5.22
C ASP A 165 18.48 19.80 -4.86
N GLY A 166 18.19 20.91 -5.53
CA GLY A 166 16.87 21.53 -5.50
C GLY A 166 15.83 20.65 -6.20
N PRO A 167 14.52 20.88 -5.97
CA PRO A 167 13.49 20.19 -6.73
C PRO A 167 13.68 20.44 -8.23
N SER A 168 13.07 19.60 -9.07
CA SER A 168 13.13 19.81 -10.52
C SER A 168 12.72 21.26 -10.88
N PRO A 169 13.07 21.83 -12.05
CA PRO A 169 12.71 23.23 -12.32
C PRO A 169 11.21 23.45 -12.56
N SER A 170 10.40 22.41 -12.80
CA SER A 170 8.99 22.56 -13.20
C SER A 170 8.02 21.69 -12.40
N LEU A 171 7.12 22.33 -11.65
CA LEU A 171 6.03 21.65 -10.94
C LEU A 171 5.15 20.84 -11.91
N LEU A 172 4.90 21.37 -13.11
CA LEU A 172 4.11 20.69 -14.13
C LEU A 172 4.75 19.35 -14.52
N LYS A 173 6.08 19.28 -14.59
CA LYS A 173 6.80 18.05 -14.89
C LYS A 173 6.62 17.00 -13.79
N ASP A 174 6.65 17.42 -12.52
CA ASP A 174 6.46 16.50 -11.39
C ASP A 174 5.03 15.99 -11.31
N LEU A 175 4.04 16.86 -11.53
CA LEU A 175 2.64 16.48 -11.64
C LEU A 175 2.39 15.53 -12.82
N LEU A 176 3.05 15.77 -13.96
CA LEU A 176 2.98 14.88 -15.11
C LEU A 176 3.61 13.52 -14.80
N PHE A 177 4.74 13.47 -14.10
CA PHE A 177 5.34 12.21 -13.66
C PHE A 177 4.45 11.45 -12.68
N LEU A 178 3.82 12.13 -11.72
CA LEU A 178 2.83 11.47 -10.84
C LEU A 178 1.65 10.93 -11.64
N ALA A 179 1.08 11.73 -12.54
CA ALA A 179 -0.09 11.33 -13.33
C ALA A 179 0.23 10.15 -14.26
N LEU A 180 1.32 10.23 -15.03
CA LEU A 180 1.77 9.14 -15.90
C LEU A 180 2.18 7.90 -15.10
N GLY A 181 2.80 8.09 -13.94
CA GLY A 181 3.14 7.02 -13.01
C GLY A 181 1.89 6.27 -12.53
N GLY A 182 0.90 6.98 -11.98
CA GLY A 182 -0.35 6.38 -11.52
C GLY A 182 -1.16 5.71 -12.63
N VAL A 183 -1.28 6.36 -13.80
CA VAL A 183 -1.95 5.77 -14.97
C VAL A 183 -1.22 4.52 -15.47
N GLY A 184 0.12 4.57 -15.52
CA GLY A 184 0.94 3.43 -15.89
C GLY A 184 0.77 2.27 -14.90
N LEU A 185 0.80 2.54 -13.60
CA LEU A 185 0.60 1.51 -12.58
C LEU A 185 -0.79 0.86 -12.68
N PHE A 186 -1.84 1.65 -12.93
CA PHE A 186 -3.19 1.14 -13.13
C PHE A 186 -3.29 0.20 -14.34
N TYR A 187 -2.92 0.67 -15.55
CA TYR A 187 -3.01 -0.16 -16.76
C TYR A 187 -2.01 -1.32 -16.76
N GLY A 188 -0.83 -1.10 -16.19
CA GLY A 188 0.19 -2.14 -16.04
C GLY A 188 -0.30 -3.28 -15.15
N SER A 189 -0.95 -2.97 -14.02
CA SER A 189 -1.57 -3.97 -13.16
C SER A 189 -2.70 -4.70 -13.89
N GLU A 190 -3.65 -3.98 -14.52
CA GLU A 190 -4.77 -4.61 -15.26
C GLU A 190 -4.28 -5.58 -16.34
N TRP A 191 -3.28 -5.20 -17.14
CA TRP A 191 -2.72 -6.08 -18.17
C TRP A 191 -1.98 -7.28 -17.58
N PHE A 192 -1.19 -7.07 -16.52
CA PHE A 192 -0.47 -8.16 -15.87
C PHE A 192 -1.44 -9.16 -15.22
N VAL A 193 -2.40 -8.68 -14.44
CA VAL A 193 -3.39 -9.49 -13.72
C VAL A 193 -4.30 -10.23 -14.68
N GLY A 194 -4.79 -9.56 -15.73
CA GLY A 194 -5.58 -10.17 -16.78
C GLY A 194 -4.82 -11.29 -17.51
N GLY A 195 -3.56 -11.03 -17.89
CA GLY A 195 -2.70 -12.03 -18.51
C GLY A 195 -2.44 -13.23 -17.61
N ALA A 196 -2.16 -13.00 -16.32
CA ALA A 196 -1.92 -14.03 -15.32
C ALA A 196 -3.17 -14.91 -15.09
N ARG A 197 -4.34 -14.29 -14.96
CA ARG A 197 -5.63 -14.97 -14.76
C ARG A 197 -5.97 -15.92 -15.91
N GLU A 198 -5.83 -15.45 -17.14
CA GLU A 198 -6.12 -16.25 -18.33
C GLU A 198 -5.13 -17.41 -18.50
N LEU A 199 -3.85 -17.20 -18.19
CA LEU A 199 -2.84 -18.26 -18.21
C LEU A 199 -3.10 -19.31 -17.10
N ALA A 200 -3.42 -18.87 -15.89
CA ALA A 200 -3.76 -19.78 -14.80
C ALA A 200 -5.01 -20.61 -15.12
N THR A 201 -6.03 -19.99 -15.72
CA THR A 201 -7.23 -20.70 -16.18
C THR A 201 -6.90 -21.74 -17.24
N PHE A 202 -6.04 -21.41 -18.21
CA PHE A 202 -5.57 -22.34 -19.23
C PHE A 202 -4.80 -23.53 -18.64
N LEU A 203 -4.02 -23.30 -17.58
CA LEU A 203 -3.27 -24.34 -16.86
C LEU A 203 -4.15 -25.20 -15.93
N GLY A 204 -5.48 -24.98 -15.92
CA GLY A 204 -6.41 -25.75 -15.10
C GLY A 204 -6.43 -25.34 -13.63
N VAL A 205 -5.85 -24.18 -13.28
CA VAL A 205 -5.94 -23.64 -11.92
C VAL A 205 -7.39 -23.23 -11.64
N SER A 206 -7.90 -23.60 -10.46
CA SER A 206 -9.29 -23.32 -10.10
C SER A 206 -9.54 -21.81 -10.00
N GLN A 207 -10.74 -21.36 -10.39
CA GLN A 207 -11.12 -19.95 -10.29
C GLN A 207 -11.01 -19.40 -8.86
N ARG A 208 -11.19 -20.27 -7.85
CA ARG A 208 -10.98 -19.92 -6.44
C ARG A 208 -9.51 -19.60 -6.15
N VAL A 209 -8.58 -20.45 -6.57
CA VAL A 209 -7.15 -20.21 -6.35
C VAL A 209 -6.69 -18.97 -7.10
N ILE A 210 -7.16 -18.76 -8.33
CA ILE A 210 -6.89 -17.55 -9.12
C ILE A 210 -7.42 -16.31 -8.40
N GLY A 211 -8.66 -16.34 -7.92
CA GLY A 211 -9.28 -15.21 -7.23
C GLY A 211 -8.62 -14.83 -5.91
N ILE A 212 -8.01 -15.78 -5.20
CA ILE A 212 -7.34 -15.52 -3.92
C ILE A 212 -5.88 -15.10 -4.14
N THR A 213 -5.19 -15.72 -5.10
CA THR A 213 -3.75 -15.48 -5.31
C THR A 213 -3.50 -14.37 -6.31
N VAL A 214 -4.02 -14.49 -7.54
CA VAL A 214 -3.73 -13.58 -8.64
C VAL A 214 -4.38 -12.22 -8.42
N LEU A 215 -5.59 -12.17 -7.84
CA LEU A 215 -6.26 -10.90 -7.56
C LEU A 215 -5.57 -10.14 -6.42
N ALA A 216 -5.33 -10.79 -5.27
CA ALA A 216 -4.73 -10.14 -4.10
C ALA A 216 -3.27 -9.74 -4.34
N LEU A 217 -2.49 -10.57 -5.05
CA LEU A 217 -1.17 -10.16 -5.51
C LEU A 217 -1.28 -9.04 -6.54
N GLY A 218 -2.22 -9.17 -7.47
CA GLY A 218 -2.40 -8.30 -8.62
C GLY A 218 -2.66 -6.86 -8.25
N THR A 219 -3.59 -6.65 -7.32
CA THR A 219 -3.91 -5.31 -6.84
C THR A 219 -2.76 -4.69 -6.06
N SER A 220 -1.97 -5.47 -5.31
CA SER A 220 -0.77 -5.00 -4.61
C SER A 220 0.50 -4.93 -5.48
N LEU A 221 0.44 -5.22 -6.79
CA LEU A 221 1.59 -5.11 -7.69
C LEU A 221 2.12 -3.66 -7.81
N PRO A 222 1.28 -2.62 -7.92
CA PRO A 222 1.73 -1.24 -7.91
C PRO A 222 2.58 -0.91 -6.68
N GLU A 223 2.13 -1.31 -5.49
CA GLU A 223 2.84 -1.15 -4.22
C GLU A 223 4.16 -1.91 -4.25
N LEU A 224 4.15 -3.16 -4.69
CA LEU A 224 5.36 -3.99 -4.79
C LEU A 224 6.40 -3.34 -5.70
N VAL A 225 6.01 -2.96 -6.91
CA VAL A 225 6.92 -2.38 -7.89
C VAL A 225 7.43 -1.02 -7.43
N THR A 226 6.55 -0.18 -6.87
CA THR A 226 6.94 1.13 -6.34
C THR A 226 7.91 0.99 -5.17
N ALA A 227 7.67 0.05 -4.24
CA ALA A 227 8.55 -0.20 -3.10
C ALA A 227 9.93 -0.74 -3.53
N ILE A 228 9.95 -1.65 -4.50
CA ILE A 228 11.18 -2.18 -5.11
C ILE A 228 11.98 -1.04 -5.78
N VAL A 229 11.33 -0.23 -6.60
CA VAL A 229 11.97 0.89 -7.31
C VAL A 229 12.51 1.93 -6.34
N ALA A 230 11.75 2.28 -5.30
CA ALA A 230 12.19 3.18 -4.24
C ALA A 230 13.40 2.60 -3.48
N SER A 231 13.40 1.31 -3.16
CA SER A 231 14.52 0.62 -2.50
C SER A 231 15.80 0.65 -3.34
N PHE A 232 15.71 0.37 -4.65
CA PHE A 232 16.86 0.47 -5.57
C PHE A 232 17.42 1.89 -5.68
N LYS A 233 16.57 2.90 -5.58
CA LYS A 233 16.95 4.31 -5.55
C LYS A 233 17.47 4.80 -4.20
N ARG A 234 17.55 3.92 -3.19
CA ARG A 234 17.91 4.26 -1.81
C ARG A 234 16.94 5.22 -1.12
N GLU A 235 15.72 5.31 -1.63
CA GLU A 235 14.60 6.06 -1.08
C GLU A 235 13.80 5.15 -0.12
N THR A 236 14.48 4.47 0.82
CA THR A 236 13.86 3.45 1.68
C THR A 236 12.81 4.04 2.63
N ASP A 237 12.93 5.33 2.95
CA ASP A 237 11.94 6.08 3.72
C ASP A 237 10.62 6.24 2.94
N LEU A 238 10.72 6.52 1.64
CA LEU A 238 9.57 6.58 0.74
C LEU A 238 8.91 5.20 0.62
N ALA A 239 9.70 4.12 0.53
CA ALA A 239 9.19 2.75 0.46
C ALA A 239 8.42 2.36 1.74
N LEU A 240 8.99 2.60 2.93
CA LEU A 240 8.33 2.29 4.20
C LEU A 240 7.08 3.16 4.39
N GLY A 241 7.17 4.45 4.07
CA GLY A 241 6.04 5.38 4.12
C GLY A 241 4.91 4.95 3.18
N ASN A 242 5.23 4.54 1.95
CA ASN A 242 4.24 4.01 1.03
C ASN A 242 3.54 2.76 1.58
N LEU A 243 4.28 1.83 2.18
CA LEU A 243 3.70 0.59 2.71
C LEU A 243 2.78 0.83 3.90
N MET A 244 3.22 1.60 4.90
CA MET A 244 2.37 1.95 6.05
C MET A 244 1.16 2.77 5.58
N GLY A 245 1.38 3.74 4.68
CA GLY A 245 0.34 4.58 4.11
C GLY A 245 -0.71 3.77 3.37
N SER A 246 -0.29 2.87 2.48
CA SER A 246 -1.21 2.03 1.69
C SER A 246 -2.10 1.19 2.60
N ASN A 247 -1.56 0.65 3.72
CA ASN A 247 -2.39 -0.06 4.70
C ASN A 247 -3.44 0.83 5.37
N ILE A 248 -3.05 2.06 5.76
CA ILE A 248 -3.96 3.04 6.36
C ILE A 248 -5.03 3.46 5.33
N PHE A 249 -4.64 3.74 4.09
CA PHE A 249 -5.55 4.13 3.01
C PHE A 249 -6.49 3.00 2.61
N ASN A 250 -6.01 1.75 2.56
CA ASN A 250 -6.84 0.58 2.29
C ASN A 250 -7.99 0.46 3.29
N ILE A 251 -7.71 0.63 4.59
CA ILE A 251 -8.78 0.56 5.60
C ILE A 251 -9.61 1.85 5.60
N LEU A 252 -8.97 2.99 5.81
CA LEU A 252 -9.70 4.23 6.10
C LEU A 252 -10.30 4.89 4.85
N SER A 253 -9.64 4.76 3.70
CA SER A 253 -10.13 5.32 2.43
C SER A 253 -11.00 4.33 1.69
N ILE A 254 -10.49 3.12 1.41
CA ILE A 254 -11.20 2.20 0.50
C ILE A 254 -12.47 1.66 1.13
N LEU A 255 -12.39 1.09 2.34
CA LEU A 255 -13.61 0.67 3.05
C LEU A 255 -14.47 1.85 3.44
N GLY A 256 -13.86 2.98 3.80
CA GLY A 256 -14.56 4.23 4.09
C GLY A 256 -15.46 4.66 2.92
N ILE A 257 -14.89 4.88 1.73
CA ILE A 257 -15.62 5.31 0.53
C ILE A 257 -16.60 4.22 0.08
N THR A 258 -16.17 2.96 0.06
CA THR A 258 -16.99 1.85 -0.44
C THR A 258 -18.25 1.67 0.42
N SER A 259 -18.13 1.75 1.76
CA SER A 259 -19.26 1.59 2.67
C SER A 259 -20.25 2.77 2.65
N LEU A 260 -19.78 3.99 2.34
CA LEU A 260 -20.64 5.14 2.07
C LEU A 260 -21.54 4.91 0.85
N ILE A 261 -20.99 4.27 -0.20
CA ILE A 261 -21.74 3.93 -1.41
C ILE A 261 -22.71 2.78 -1.11
N LYS A 262 -22.21 1.68 -0.54
CA LYS A 262 -23.00 0.48 -0.26
C LYS A 262 -22.48 -0.25 0.98
N PRO A 263 -23.35 -0.63 1.93
CA PRO A 263 -22.94 -1.41 3.09
C PRO A 263 -22.17 -2.67 2.68
N ILE A 264 -21.13 -3.00 3.45
CA ILE A 264 -20.20 -4.09 3.15
C ILE A 264 -20.50 -5.24 4.09
N SER A 265 -21.11 -6.31 3.61
CA SER A 265 -21.24 -7.54 4.39
C SER A 265 -19.90 -8.28 4.41
N VAL A 266 -19.53 -8.79 5.57
CA VAL A 266 -18.24 -9.44 5.82
C VAL A 266 -18.47 -10.92 6.08
N SER A 267 -17.72 -11.78 5.40
CA SER A 267 -17.80 -13.22 5.63
C SER A 267 -17.15 -13.61 6.96
N GLU A 268 -17.64 -14.70 7.58
CA GLU A 268 -17.07 -15.19 8.84
C GLU A 268 -15.60 -15.58 8.70
N THR A 269 -15.17 -16.05 7.52
CA THR A 269 -13.76 -16.37 7.25
C THR A 269 -12.90 -15.12 7.35
N ILE A 270 -13.31 -14.01 6.74
CA ILE A 270 -12.54 -12.75 6.81
C ILE A 270 -12.48 -12.25 8.26
N LEU A 271 -13.61 -12.26 8.97
CA LEU A 271 -13.68 -11.78 10.36
C LEU A 271 -12.83 -12.60 11.33
N ASN A 272 -12.93 -13.92 11.27
CA ASN A 272 -12.36 -14.82 12.27
C ASN A 272 -10.97 -15.34 11.88
N VAL A 273 -10.52 -15.13 10.64
CA VAL A 273 -9.22 -15.61 10.15
C VAL A 273 -8.38 -14.46 9.60
N ASP A 274 -8.80 -13.82 8.51
CA ASP A 274 -7.95 -12.88 7.78
C ASP A 274 -7.64 -11.61 8.57
N ILE A 275 -8.62 -11.02 9.26
CA ILE A 275 -8.39 -9.84 10.10
C ILE A 275 -7.42 -10.16 11.25
N PHE A 276 -7.47 -11.37 11.82
CA PHE A 276 -6.52 -11.79 12.85
C PHE A 276 -5.10 -11.96 12.30
N TRP A 277 -4.96 -12.48 11.08
CA TRP A 277 -3.66 -12.51 10.38
C TRP A 277 -3.11 -11.11 10.16
N MET A 278 -3.92 -10.19 9.65
CA MET A 278 -3.54 -8.79 9.45
C MET A 278 -3.10 -8.12 10.76
N LEU A 279 -3.87 -8.27 11.83
CA LEU A 279 -3.53 -7.75 13.17
C LEU A 279 -2.24 -8.37 13.70
N GLY A 280 -2.09 -9.69 13.60
CA GLY A 280 -0.91 -10.42 14.05
C GLY A 280 0.37 -10.00 13.31
N ILE A 281 0.31 -9.88 11.99
CA ILE A 281 1.44 -9.40 11.18
C ILE A 281 1.80 -7.96 11.55
N THR A 282 0.81 -7.08 11.66
CA THR A 282 1.01 -5.69 12.08
C THR A 282 1.68 -5.63 13.46
N LEU A 283 1.24 -6.49 14.39
CA LEU A 283 1.78 -6.58 15.75
C LEU A 283 3.25 -7.06 15.76
N ILE A 284 3.59 -8.07 14.95
CA ILE A 284 4.94 -8.62 14.84
C ILE A 284 5.93 -7.62 14.23
N ILE A 285 5.47 -6.73 13.35
CA ILE A 285 6.33 -5.71 12.74
C ILE A 285 6.85 -4.71 13.79
N LEU A 286 6.10 -4.41 14.85
CA LEU A 286 6.56 -3.47 15.89
C LEU A 286 7.88 -3.89 16.56
N PRO A 287 8.00 -5.08 17.18
CA PRO A 287 9.26 -5.49 17.77
C PRO A 287 10.38 -5.55 16.72
N MET A 288 10.11 -5.96 15.48
CA MET A 288 11.09 -5.93 14.40
C MET A 288 11.60 -4.50 14.12
N MET A 289 10.71 -3.50 14.14
CA MET A 289 11.07 -2.09 13.98
C MET A 289 11.85 -1.53 15.18
N LEU A 290 11.58 -2.01 16.39
CA LEU A 290 12.25 -1.58 17.62
C LEU A 290 13.65 -2.17 17.75
N ILE A 291 13.85 -3.41 17.30
CA ILE A 291 15.14 -4.09 17.34
C ILE A 291 16.09 -3.39 16.35
N GLN A 292 17.20 -2.85 16.87
CA GLN A 292 18.23 -2.15 16.10
C GLN A 292 17.75 -0.93 15.27
N LYS A 293 16.48 -0.51 15.41
CA LYS A 293 15.84 0.57 14.64
C LYS A 293 16.00 0.42 13.12
N LYS A 294 15.97 -0.82 12.65
CA LYS A 294 16.21 -1.18 11.25
C LYS A 294 15.54 -2.51 10.96
N LEU A 295 14.87 -2.59 9.82
CA LEU A 295 14.42 -3.87 9.26
C LEU A 295 15.54 -4.43 8.38
N GLY A 296 15.99 -5.63 8.72
CA GLY A 296 17.06 -6.34 8.03
C GLY A 296 16.56 -7.59 7.30
N ARG A 297 17.49 -8.28 6.63
CA ARG A 297 17.16 -9.44 5.79
C ARG A 297 16.49 -10.57 6.59
N ALA A 298 16.82 -10.72 7.88
CA ALA A 298 16.21 -11.73 8.73
C ALA A 298 14.71 -11.47 8.92
N GLU A 299 14.33 -10.23 9.23
CA GLU A 299 12.95 -9.79 9.33
C GLU A 299 12.22 -10.01 7.99
N GLY A 300 12.89 -9.69 6.87
CA GLY A 300 12.37 -9.94 5.53
C GLY A 300 12.05 -11.42 5.27
N ILE A 301 12.96 -12.34 5.61
CA ILE A 301 12.72 -13.79 5.49
C ILE A 301 11.52 -14.22 6.36
N ILE A 302 11.45 -13.74 7.61
CA ILE A 302 10.35 -14.09 8.53
C ILE A 302 9.01 -13.65 7.94
N LEU A 303 8.91 -12.41 7.45
CA LEU A 303 7.69 -11.87 6.84
C LEU A 303 7.27 -12.67 5.61
N LEU A 304 8.22 -13.07 4.75
CA LEU A 304 7.92 -13.92 3.59
C LEU A 304 7.44 -15.31 3.99
N LEU A 305 8.04 -15.94 5.01
CA LEU A 305 7.58 -17.23 5.52
C LEU A 305 6.17 -17.14 6.09
N ILE A 306 5.86 -16.05 6.82
CA ILE A 306 4.50 -15.79 7.31
C ILE A 306 3.52 -15.65 6.14
N TYR A 307 3.88 -14.89 5.10
CA TYR A 307 3.02 -14.74 3.92
C TYR A 307 2.77 -16.07 3.20
N VAL A 308 3.83 -16.85 2.97
CA VAL A 308 3.72 -18.18 2.34
C VAL A 308 2.83 -19.11 3.16
N TYR A 309 2.99 -19.11 4.49
CA TYR A 309 2.15 -19.93 5.37
C TYR A 309 0.70 -19.46 5.36
N TYR A 310 0.44 -18.15 5.44
CA TYR A 310 -0.90 -17.58 5.30
C TYR A 310 -1.55 -18.02 3.98
N THR A 311 -0.87 -17.79 2.85
CA THR A 311 -1.38 -18.19 1.53
C THR A 311 -1.65 -19.69 1.45
N TYR A 312 -0.81 -20.53 2.04
CA TYR A 312 -1.06 -21.97 2.13
C TYR A 312 -2.38 -22.26 2.86
N THR A 313 -2.61 -21.66 4.04
CA THR A 313 -3.84 -21.89 4.82
C THR A 313 -5.12 -21.43 4.12
N VAL A 314 -5.02 -20.44 3.22
CA VAL A 314 -6.19 -19.94 2.47
C VAL A 314 -6.51 -20.85 1.27
N ILE A 315 -5.48 -21.52 0.71
CA ILE A 315 -5.62 -22.40 -0.46
C ILE A 315 -5.99 -23.84 -0.06
N SER A 316 -5.48 -24.33 1.07
CA SER A 316 -5.70 -25.69 1.59
C SER A 316 -7.05 -25.86 2.25
#